data_AF-A0A960PFF3-F1
#
_entry.id   AF-A0A960PFF3-F1
#
_cell.length_a   1.000
_cell.length_b   1.000
_cell.length_c   1.000
_cell.angle_alpha   90.00
_cell.angle_beta   90.00
_cell.angle_gamma   90.00
#
_symmetry.space_group_name_H-M   'P 1'
#
loop_
_entity.id
_entity.type
_entity.pdbx_description
1 polymer ?
#
loop_
_entity_poly.entity_id
_entity_poly.type
_entity_poly.pdbx_seq_one_letter_code
_entity_poly.pdbx_strand_id
1 'polypeptide(L)'
;LARETVSVRKPEKGTNPKLFYIDGDRVELNPSATEVESDYMWSSQESGVGKYAKFAEQRISESPVKEELAKQKQQNFVQIEPRTKKARRVYDAPSKGILWGWEVSAYILTKAIAAGAFLIPIIAGYQMFVPDIFKQIGAVVAFIFLAITGVLLIMDLGRPDRFLYVILRPQWRSWLSRGAYIITIYGGLLTAWLGASFLGYNDVLKYIEPLAIIFALLSAVYTAFLFAQAKGRDFWQSPMLGVHMILHSLMSGLAVFLIASLFLDNINIGLIWILTAATIAAIVFHLVTLAIELTTTHSTEDAHKVVEMIIKGQFSSAFWFGMIIVGNFIPLVLLVTVDNYFAVGASGIMIFIGLGFAQHIWVKAPQLIPLS
;
A
#
# COMPACT_ATOMS: atom_id res chain seq x y z
N LEU A 1 38.78 16.18 -0.98
CA LEU A 1 38.05 14.94 -1.36
C LEU A 1 38.98 13.87 -1.94
N ALA A 2 39.64 14.07 -3.09
CA ALA A 2 40.47 13.01 -3.71
C ALA A 2 41.66 12.51 -2.86
N ARG A 3 42.01 13.19 -1.77
CA ARG A 3 43.09 12.82 -0.84
C ARG A 3 42.59 12.42 0.55
N GLU A 4 41.28 12.52 0.80
CA GLU A 4 40.67 12.29 2.12
C GLU A 4 39.85 11.00 2.09
N THR A 5 39.88 10.23 3.18
CA THR A 5 38.97 9.09 3.33
C THR A 5 37.58 9.62 3.62
N VAL A 6 36.62 9.36 2.73
CA VAL A 6 35.25 9.85 2.89
C VAL A 6 34.24 8.73 3.05
N SER A 7 33.26 8.97 3.92
CA SER A 7 32.08 8.15 4.10
C SER A 7 30.84 8.86 3.58
N VAL A 8 29.84 8.07 3.21
CA VAL A 8 28.53 8.55 2.73
C VAL A 8 27.43 7.73 3.36
N ARG A 9 26.24 8.31 3.47
CA ARG A 9 25.09 7.65 4.07
C ARG A 9 24.34 6.78 3.04
N LYS A 10 24.08 5.53 3.40
CA LYS A 10 23.37 4.52 2.58
C LYS A 10 23.84 4.45 1.11
N PRO A 11 25.15 4.24 0.83
CA PRO A 11 25.68 4.18 -0.53
C PRO A 11 24.97 3.16 -1.43
N GLU A 12 24.50 2.06 -0.86
CA GLU A 12 23.76 0.98 -1.53
C GLU A 12 22.46 1.44 -2.20
N LYS A 13 21.94 2.63 -1.87
CA LYS A 13 20.72 3.19 -2.47
C LYS A 13 20.95 3.92 -3.79
N GLY A 14 22.21 4.10 -4.20
CA GLY A 14 22.57 4.69 -5.49
C GLY A 14 21.93 6.07 -5.70
N THR A 15 21.93 6.90 -4.66
CA THR A 15 21.30 8.24 -4.64
C THR A 15 22.21 9.34 -5.19
N ASN A 16 23.42 9.01 -5.64
CA ASN A 16 24.46 9.97 -6.05
C ASN A 16 24.60 11.10 -5.01
N PRO A 17 25.01 10.76 -3.76
CA PRO A 17 25.05 11.72 -2.67
C PRO A 17 25.94 12.91 -3.02
N LYS A 18 25.46 14.10 -2.69
CA LYS A 18 26.23 15.36 -2.84
C LYS A 18 26.97 15.76 -1.56
N LEU A 19 26.79 14.98 -0.49
CA LEU A 19 27.39 15.21 0.83
C LEU A 19 28.32 14.04 1.15
N PHE A 20 29.55 14.37 1.51
CA PHE A 20 30.61 13.43 1.87
C PHE A 20 31.14 13.82 3.25
N TYR A 21 31.31 12.84 4.12
CA TYR A 21 31.81 13.03 5.47
C TYR A 21 33.29 12.65 5.48
N ILE A 22 34.15 13.55 5.95
CA ILE A 22 35.58 13.28 6.18
C ILE A 22 35.69 12.71 7.59
N ASP A 23 36.29 11.53 7.73
CA ASP A 23 36.42 10.82 9.01
C ASP A 23 35.09 10.60 9.76
N GLY A 24 33.97 10.51 9.04
CA GLY A 24 32.65 10.31 9.63
C GLY A 24 32.50 8.91 10.21
N ASP A 25 32.18 8.82 11.50
CA ASP A 25 31.92 7.56 12.20
C ASP A 25 30.65 6.88 11.61
N ARG A 26 30.70 5.56 11.47
CA ARG A 26 29.57 4.77 10.96
C ARG A 26 28.32 4.93 11.83
N VAL A 27 28.51 5.13 13.13
CA VAL A 27 27.39 5.27 14.07
C VAL A 27 26.62 6.56 13.84
N GLU A 28 27.30 7.65 13.45
CA GLU A 28 26.66 8.94 13.12
C GLU A 28 25.86 8.87 11.82
N LEU A 29 26.24 7.98 10.90
CA LEU A 29 25.58 7.81 9.60
C LEU A 29 24.37 6.86 9.65
N ASN A 30 24.18 6.16 10.77
CA ASN A 30 23.11 5.18 10.96
C ASN A 30 22.09 5.65 12.04
N PRO A 31 20.93 6.20 11.64
CA PRO A 31 19.86 6.56 12.58
C PRO A 31 19.32 5.39 13.38
N SER A 32 19.51 4.16 12.91
CA SER A 32 19.04 2.97 13.59
C SER A 32 19.99 2.51 14.71
N ALA A 33 21.15 3.16 14.88
CA ALA A 33 22.21 2.76 15.80
C ALA A 33 22.08 3.34 17.22
N THR A 34 21.19 4.33 17.41
CA THR A 34 20.92 4.95 18.72
C THR A 34 19.42 5.03 18.96
N GLU A 35 19.00 4.96 20.22
CA GLU A 35 17.60 5.14 20.61
C GLU A 35 17.14 6.57 20.37
N VAL A 36 15.84 6.74 20.14
CA VAL A 36 15.20 8.04 19.89
C VAL A 36 14.67 8.57 21.21
N GLU A 37 15.27 9.64 21.74
CA GLU A 37 14.79 10.31 22.95
C GLU A 37 13.89 11.51 22.59
N SER A 38 13.00 11.92 23.51
CA SER A 38 12.09 13.06 23.29
C SER A 38 12.75 14.42 23.50
N ASP A 39 13.78 14.47 24.34
CA ASP A 39 14.52 15.68 24.68
C ASP A 39 16.00 15.49 24.38
N TYR A 40 16.46 16.10 23.29
CA TYR A 40 17.89 16.19 23.00
C TYR A 40 18.46 17.47 23.61
N MET A 41 19.76 17.45 23.93
CA MET A 41 20.49 18.61 24.48
C MET A 41 20.28 19.89 23.65
N TRP A 42 20.06 19.75 22.33
CA TRP A 42 19.89 20.86 21.39
C TRP A 42 18.60 20.83 20.57
N SER A 43 17.71 19.86 20.79
CA SER A 43 16.37 19.85 20.19
C SER A 43 15.34 19.25 21.15
N SER A 44 14.53 20.12 21.75
CA SER A 44 13.33 19.76 22.55
C SER A 44 12.05 19.80 21.70
N GLN A 45 12.19 19.70 20.38
CA GLN A 45 11.06 19.89 19.47
C GLN A 45 10.37 18.54 19.22
N GLU A 46 9.44 18.18 20.11
CA GLU A 46 8.61 16.98 20.01
C GLU A 46 7.70 16.96 18.76
N SER A 47 7.41 18.13 18.17
CA SER A 47 6.44 18.27 17.07
C SER A 47 7.08 18.59 15.72
N GLY A 48 6.76 17.80 14.68
CA GLY A 48 7.16 18.07 13.30
C GLY A 48 6.58 19.36 12.71
N VAL A 49 7.38 20.08 11.92
CA VAL A 49 6.97 21.28 11.16
C VAL A 49 6.28 20.92 9.83
N GLY A 50 5.17 21.61 9.48
CA GLY A 50 4.47 21.49 8.18
C GLY A 50 2.95 21.29 8.27
N LYS A 51 2.32 20.76 7.20
CA LYS A 51 0.86 20.44 7.11
C LYS A 51 0.34 19.70 8.35
N TYR A 52 1.20 18.90 8.96
CA TYR A 52 0.89 18.01 10.08
C TYR A 52 1.24 18.58 11.46
N ALA A 53 1.72 19.82 11.57
CA ALA A 53 1.93 20.48 12.86
C ALA A 53 0.62 20.59 13.67
N LYS A 54 -0.52 20.76 12.98
CA LYS A 54 -1.86 20.77 13.61
C LYS A 54 -2.30 19.42 14.16
N PHE A 55 -1.70 18.33 13.67
CA PHE A 55 -1.96 16.95 14.11
C PHE A 55 -0.81 16.42 14.97
N ALA A 56 0.15 17.28 15.36
CA ALA A 56 1.34 16.84 16.08
C ALA A 56 0.98 16.14 17.39
N GLU A 57 0.05 16.69 18.18
CA GLU A 57 -0.43 16.07 19.43
C GLU A 57 -1.11 14.71 19.18
N GLN A 58 -1.96 14.60 18.15
CA GLN A 58 -2.60 13.32 17.79
C GLN A 58 -1.59 12.29 17.27
N ARG A 59 -0.52 12.73 16.58
CA ARG A 59 0.49 11.85 15.99
C ARG A 59 1.62 11.48 16.95
N ILE A 60 1.86 12.27 17.99
CA ILE A 60 2.65 11.84 19.16
C ILE A 60 2.02 10.57 19.74
N SER A 61 0.69 10.47 19.74
CA SER A 61 -0.01 9.28 20.22
C SER A 61 0.19 8.02 19.35
N GLU A 62 0.59 8.20 18.08
CA GLU A 62 0.92 7.13 17.11
C GLU A 62 2.44 6.98 16.90
N SER A 63 3.27 7.79 17.56
CA SER A 63 4.72 7.78 17.43
C SER A 63 5.31 6.58 18.19
N PRO A 64 6.31 5.87 17.64
CA PRO A 64 6.97 4.77 18.34
C PRO A 64 7.61 5.22 19.67
N VAL A 65 7.91 6.52 19.78
CA VAL A 65 8.48 7.16 20.98
C VAL A 65 7.48 7.18 22.16
N LYS A 66 6.17 7.00 21.94
CA LYS A 66 5.17 7.06 23.02
C LYS A 66 5.32 5.93 24.04
N GLU A 67 5.59 4.70 23.58
CA GLU A 67 5.80 3.57 24.49
C GLU A 67 7.08 3.74 25.31
N GLU A 68 8.13 4.30 24.71
CA GLU A 68 9.37 4.69 25.40
C GLU A 68 9.12 5.83 26.40
N LEU A 69 8.39 6.89 26.00
CA LEU A 69 7.98 8.02 26.85
C LEU A 69 7.14 7.57 28.06
N ALA A 70 6.22 6.63 27.87
CA ALA A 70 5.37 6.11 28.95
C ALA A 70 6.20 5.28 29.95
N LYS A 71 7.17 4.49 29.46
CA LYS A 71 8.10 3.73 30.29
C LYS A 71 9.07 4.66 31.04
N GLN A 72 9.57 5.72 30.40
CA GLN A 72 10.45 6.71 31.03
C GLN A 72 9.71 7.54 32.10
N LYS A 73 8.46 7.95 31.85
CA LYS A 73 7.64 8.70 32.85
C LYS A 73 7.29 7.88 34.09
N GLN A 74 7.27 6.55 34.02
CA GLN A 74 7.05 5.69 35.18
C GLN A 74 8.31 5.45 36.02
N GLN A 75 9.50 5.73 35.49
CA GLN A 75 10.75 5.60 36.23
C GLN A 75 11.06 6.92 36.95
N ASN A 76 10.64 7.04 38.21
CA ASN A 76 10.99 8.15 39.12
C ASN A 76 12.47 8.19 39.54
N PHE A 77 13.35 7.45 38.85
CA PHE A 77 14.77 7.39 39.14
C PHE A 77 15.54 7.78 37.88
N VAL A 78 16.34 8.84 37.97
CA VAL A 78 17.43 9.08 37.02
C VAL A 78 18.43 7.95 37.24
N GLN A 79 18.25 6.85 36.52
CA GLN A 79 19.22 5.77 36.51
C GLN A 79 20.45 6.32 35.80
N ILE A 80 21.46 6.73 36.58
CA ILE A 80 22.78 7.06 36.05
C ILE A 80 23.35 5.72 35.59
N GLU A 81 23.06 5.35 34.34
CA GLU A 81 23.68 4.18 33.74
C GLU A 81 25.20 4.33 33.87
N PRO A 82 25.93 3.27 34.28
CA PRO A 82 27.38 3.30 34.18
C PRO A 82 27.72 3.66 32.75
N ARG A 83 28.60 4.66 32.53
CA ARG A 83 28.99 5.15 31.20
C ARG A 83 29.45 3.99 30.32
N THR A 84 28.51 3.35 29.63
CA THR A 84 28.81 2.42 28.56
C THR A 84 29.26 3.30 27.40
N LYS A 85 30.30 2.88 26.67
CA LYS A 85 30.77 3.56 25.45
C LYS A 85 29.77 3.40 24.29
N LYS A 86 28.46 3.45 24.56
CA LYS A 86 27.42 3.43 23.54
C LYS A 86 27.26 4.86 23.04
N ALA A 87 27.18 5.03 21.73
CA ALA A 87 26.87 6.32 21.14
C ALA A 87 25.49 6.77 21.63
N ARG A 88 25.35 8.06 21.92
CA ARG A 88 24.08 8.66 22.32
C ARG A 88 23.71 9.73 21.32
N ARG A 89 22.42 9.77 20.94
CA ARG A 89 21.88 10.82 20.09
C ARG A 89 21.73 12.10 20.91
N VAL A 90 22.40 13.17 20.48
CA VAL A 90 22.40 14.48 21.17
C VAL A 90 21.72 15.58 20.37
N TYR A 91 21.41 15.31 19.10
CA TYR A 91 20.70 16.17 18.18
C TYR A 91 20.00 15.32 17.13
N ASP A 92 18.74 15.65 16.84
CA ASP A 92 17.97 15.03 15.78
C ASP A 92 16.96 16.02 15.19
N ALA A 93 16.56 15.77 13.94
CA ALA A 93 15.43 16.45 13.34
C ALA A 93 14.12 15.96 14.01
N PRO A 94 13.15 16.86 14.25
CA PRO A 94 11.86 16.47 14.81
C PRO A 94 11.19 15.38 13.97
N SER A 95 10.70 14.34 14.63
CA SER A 95 9.93 13.29 13.96
C SER A 95 8.71 13.90 13.28
N LYS A 96 8.62 13.73 11.96
CA LYS A 96 7.45 14.16 11.19
C LYS A 96 6.30 13.16 11.28
N GLY A 97 6.49 12.06 12.03
CA GLY A 97 5.54 10.96 12.15
C GLY A 97 5.20 10.33 10.80
N ILE A 98 4.01 9.72 10.75
CA ILE A 98 3.48 9.09 9.55
C ILE A 98 3.02 10.18 8.57
N LEU A 99 3.67 10.29 7.41
CA LEU A 99 3.32 11.30 6.39
C LEU A 99 2.10 10.86 5.58
N TRP A 100 2.05 9.59 5.20
CA TRP A 100 0.95 8.96 4.48
C TRP A 100 0.04 8.21 5.43
N GLY A 101 -1.11 8.82 5.70
CA GLY A 101 -2.11 8.35 6.64
C GLY A 101 -3.04 7.29 6.06
N TRP A 102 -4.26 7.25 6.59
CA TRP A 102 -5.30 6.29 6.19
C TRP A 102 -5.80 6.55 4.77
N GLU A 103 -5.72 7.80 4.30
CA GLU A 103 -6.14 8.23 2.97
C GLU A 103 -5.41 7.44 1.89
N VAL A 104 -4.10 7.21 2.10
CA VAL A 104 -3.24 6.47 1.19
C VAL A 104 -3.62 5.00 1.13
N SER A 105 -3.80 4.36 2.27
CA SER A 105 -4.27 2.97 2.31
C SER A 105 -5.65 2.81 1.67
N ALA A 106 -6.56 3.77 1.92
CA ALA A 106 -7.91 3.77 1.38
C ALA A 106 -7.90 3.90 -0.15
N TYR A 107 -7.16 4.87 -0.72
CA TYR A 107 -7.16 5.04 -2.17
C TYR A 107 -6.46 3.89 -2.89
N ILE A 108 -5.50 3.21 -2.26
CA ILE A 108 -4.88 2.02 -2.86
C ILE A 108 -5.89 0.88 -2.94
N LEU A 109 -6.68 0.69 -1.88
CA LEU A 109 -7.75 -0.31 -1.85
C LEU A 109 -8.83 0.00 -2.89
N THR A 110 -9.35 1.23 -2.93
CA THR A 110 -10.40 1.61 -3.88
C THR A 110 -9.91 1.50 -5.32
N LYS A 111 -8.64 1.84 -5.58
CA LYS A 111 -8.02 1.67 -6.89
C LYS A 111 -7.86 0.20 -7.26
N ALA A 112 -7.50 -0.66 -6.31
CA ALA A 112 -7.40 -2.11 -6.53
C ALA A 112 -8.77 -2.72 -6.87
N ILE A 113 -9.83 -2.30 -6.17
CA ILE A 113 -11.22 -2.64 -6.50
C ILE A 113 -11.55 -2.17 -7.91
N ALA A 114 -11.19 -0.93 -8.25
CA ALA A 114 -11.50 -0.38 -9.56
C ALA A 114 -10.87 -1.19 -10.70
N ALA A 115 -9.56 -1.46 -10.61
CA ALA A 115 -8.85 -2.26 -11.60
C ALA A 115 -9.38 -3.70 -11.65
N GLY A 116 -9.54 -4.35 -10.49
CA GLY A 116 -9.99 -5.73 -10.37
C GLY A 116 -11.39 -5.97 -10.94
N ALA A 117 -12.36 -5.15 -10.54
CA ALA A 117 -13.75 -5.30 -10.93
C ALA A 117 -13.94 -5.23 -12.45
N PHE A 118 -13.11 -4.42 -13.13
CA PHE A 118 -13.10 -4.37 -14.59
C PHE A 118 -12.33 -5.54 -15.21
N LEU A 119 -11.14 -5.89 -14.69
CA LEU A 119 -10.27 -6.90 -15.30
C LEU A 119 -10.90 -8.29 -15.32
N ILE A 120 -11.53 -8.73 -14.22
CA ILE A 120 -12.06 -10.09 -14.09
C ILE A 120 -13.05 -10.48 -15.19
N PRO A 121 -14.19 -9.76 -15.38
CA PRO A 121 -15.19 -10.16 -16.37
C PRO A 121 -14.75 -9.90 -17.81
N ILE A 122 -13.90 -8.90 -18.04
CA ILE A 122 -13.42 -8.56 -19.39
C ILE A 122 -12.40 -9.58 -19.87
N ILE A 123 -11.41 -9.95 -19.04
CA ILE A 123 -10.43 -10.99 -19.38
C ILE A 123 -11.13 -12.34 -19.54
N ALA A 124 -12.01 -12.71 -18.59
CA ALA A 124 -12.78 -13.94 -18.70
C ALA A 124 -13.62 -13.99 -19.99
N GLY A 125 -14.15 -12.85 -20.43
CA GLY A 125 -14.91 -12.71 -21.68
C GLY A 125 -14.14 -13.03 -22.97
N TYR A 126 -12.79 -13.03 -22.94
CA TYR A 126 -11.97 -13.49 -24.07
C TYR A 126 -11.80 -15.01 -24.11
N GLN A 127 -12.02 -15.71 -22.99
CA GLN A 127 -11.73 -17.14 -22.83
C GLN A 127 -13.01 -17.98 -22.73
N MET A 128 -14.08 -17.38 -22.20
CA MET A 128 -15.35 -18.03 -21.96
C MET A 128 -16.51 -17.05 -22.14
N PHE A 129 -17.72 -17.59 -22.23
CA PHE A 129 -18.92 -16.77 -22.24
C PHE A 129 -19.15 -16.15 -20.85
N VAL A 130 -19.18 -14.82 -20.79
CA VAL A 130 -19.51 -14.04 -19.60
C VAL A 130 -20.72 -13.18 -19.92
N PRO A 131 -21.82 -13.27 -19.15
CA PRO A 131 -23.01 -12.44 -19.38
C PRO A 131 -22.67 -10.95 -19.37
N ASP A 132 -23.28 -10.17 -20.26
CA ASP A 132 -23.00 -8.73 -20.36
C ASP A 132 -23.25 -7.98 -19.05
N ILE A 133 -24.24 -8.43 -18.27
CA ILE A 133 -24.53 -7.87 -16.94
C ILE A 133 -23.32 -7.97 -16.00
N PHE A 134 -22.51 -9.03 -16.06
CA PHE A 134 -21.29 -9.14 -15.24
C PHE A 134 -20.23 -8.13 -15.67
N LYS A 135 -20.05 -7.92 -16.98
CA LYS A 135 -19.14 -6.91 -17.51
C LYS A 135 -19.60 -5.50 -17.12
N GLN A 136 -20.90 -5.23 -17.22
CA GLN A 136 -21.49 -3.95 -16.84
C GLN A 136 -21.37 -3.68 -15.33
N ILE A 137 -21.67 -4.67 -14.47
CA ILE A 137 -21.45 -4.55 -13.01
C ILE A 137 -19.98 -4.25 -12.73
N GLY A 138 -19.05 -5.00 -13.35
CA GLY A 138 -17.62 -4.77 -13.19
C GLY A 138 -17.19 -3.36 -13.58
N ALA A 139 -17.66 -2.87 -14.73
CA ALA A 139 -17.34 -1.53 -15.21
C ALA A 139 -17.97 -0.41 -14.37
N VAL A 140 -19.21 -0.58 -13.89
CA VAL A 140 -19.87 0.40 -13.00
C VAL A 140 -19.17 0.46 -11.65
N VAL A 141 -18.88 -0.69 -11.03
CA VAL A 141 -18.10 -0.76 -9.79
C VAL A 141 -16.72 -0.13 -10.01
N ALA A 142 -16.06 -0.45 -11.13
CA ALA A 142 -14.78 0.13 -11.46
C ALA A 142 -14.82 1.66 -11.55
N PHE A 143 -15.82 2.20 -12.24
CA PHE A 143 -15.99 3.64 -12.39
C PHE A 143 -16.25 4.34 -11.05
N ILE A 144 -17.14 3.80 -10.22
CA ILE A 144 -17.46 4.36 -8.90
C ILE A 144 -16.21 4.37 -8.00
N PHE A 145 -15.51 3.23 -7.90
CA PHE A 145 -14.33 3.13 -7.03
C PHE A 145 -13.14 3.93 -7.56
N LEU A 146 -13.00 4.10 -8.88
CA LEU A 146 -12.01 5.01 -9.46
C LEU A 146 -12.34 6.48 -9.17
N ALA A 147 -13.62 6.86 -9.20
CA ALA A 147 -14.06 8.20 -8.81
C ALA A 147 -13.77 8.47 -7.32
N ILE A 148 -14.06 7.50 -6.44
CA ILE A 148 -13.70 7.57 -5.00
C ILE A 148 -12.17 7.71 -4.86
N THR A 149 -11.40 6.94 -5.62
CA THR A 149 -9.92 7.06 -5.65
C THR A 149 -9.49 8.48 -6.01
N GLY A 150 -10.11 9.09 -7.03
CA GLY A 150 -9.84 10.47 -7.43
C GLY A 150 -10.13 11.48 -6.31
N VAL A 151 -11.25 11.33 -5.60
CA VAL A 151 -11.62 12.19 -4.47
C VAL A 151 -10.61 12.05 -3.32
N LEU A 152 -10.26 10.82 -2.95
CA LEU A 152 -9.28 10.54 -1.89
C LEU A 152 -7.89 11.09 -2.24
N LEU A 153 -7.47 11.00 -3.50
CA LEU A 153 -6.22 11.58 -3.98
C LEU A 153 -6.20 13.10 -3.85
N ILE A 154 -7.30 13.78 -4.20
CA ILE A 154 -7.40 15.24 -4.06
C ILE A 154 -7.36 15.63 -2.57
N MET A 155 -8.02 14.87 -1.69
CA MET A 155 -8.05 15.10 -0.25
C MET A 155 -6.68 14.92 0.42
N ASP A 156 -5.88 13.94 -0.05
CA ASP A 156 -4.53 13.70 0.46
C ASP A 156 -3.57 14.87 0.15
N LEU A 157 -3.79 15.61 -0.95
CA LEU A 157 -2.93 16.73 -1.34
C LEU A 157 -2.84 17.80 -0.25
N GLY A 158 -1.65 18.39 -0.10
CA GLY A 158 -1.45 19.52 0.82
C GLY A 158 -2.19 20.80 0.41
N ARG A 159 -2.45 20.96 -0.89
CA ARG A 159 -3.19 22.06 -1.49
C ARG A 159 -4.20 21.51 -2.50
N PRO A 160 -5.38 21.05 -2.04
CA PRO A 160 -6.39 20.46 -2.90
C PRO A 160 -6.89 21.46 -3.96
N ASP A 161 -6.85 22.75 -3.68
CA ASP A 161 -7.16 23.85 -4.61
C ASP A 161 -6.31 23.82 -5.90
N ARG A 162 -5.12 23.19 -5.86
CA ARG A 162 -4.18 23.13 -6.98
C ARG A 162 -4.09 21.76 -7.64
N PHE A 163 -5.03 20.85 -7.37
CA PHE A 163 -4.94 19.47 -7.84
C PHE A 163 -4.76 19.37 -9.37
N LEU A 164 -5.39 20.27 -10.13
CA LEU A 164 -5.28 20.33 -11.59
C LEU A 164 -3.83 20.53 -12.07
N TYR A 165 -2.94 21.10 -11.25
CA TYR A 165 -1.53 21.29 -11.64
C TYR A 165 -0.77 19.98 -11.80
N VAL A 166 -1.24 18.87 -11.19
CA VAL A 166 -0.65 17.55 -11.42
C VAL A 166 -0.79 17.13 -12.88
N ILE A 167 -1.88 17.53 -13.54
CA ILE A 167 -2.18 17.27 -14.95
C ILE A 167 -1.67 18.42 -15.84
N LEU A 168 -1.84 19.68 -15.42
CA LEU A 168 -1.50 20.85 -16.25
C LEU A 168 -0.02 21.24 -16.21
N ARG A 169 0.74 20.82 -15.18
CA ARG A 169 2.17 21.10 -15.01
C ARG A 169 2.92 19.85 -14.53
N PRO A 170 2.99 18.80 -15.36
CA PRO A 170 3.51 17.51 -14.94
C PRO A 170 5.03 17.50 -14.78
N GLN A 171 5.50 16.77 -13.78
CA GLN A 171 6.90 16.39 -13.64
C GLN A 171 7.07 14.93 -14.05
N TRP A 172 7.46 14.69 -15.31
CA TRP A 172 7.49 13.36 -15.94
C TRP A 172 8.45 12.35 -15.30
N ARG A 173 9.38 12.79 -14.45
CA ARG A 173 10.24 11.89 -13.66
C ARG A 173 9.57 11.39 -12.38
N SER A 174 8.44 11.97 -11.98
CA SER A 174 7.69 11.57 -10.79
C SER A 174 6.62 10.54 -11.13
N TRP A 175 6.58 9.45 -10.37
CA TRP A 175 5.52 8.45 -10.47
C TRP A 175 4.15 8.97 -10.01
N LEU A 176 4.11 10.02 -9.18
CA LEU A 176 2.86 10.69 -8.82
C LEU A 176 2.17 11.28 -10.05
N SER A 177 2.93 12.00 -10.89
CA SER A 177 2.39 12.61 -12.11
C SER A 177 2.01 11.55 -13.14
N ARG A 178 2.86 10.53 -13.37
CA ARG A 178 2.53 9.40 -14.26
C ARG A 178 1.26 8.66 -13.82
N GLY A 179 1.12 8.41 -12.52
CA GLY A 179 -0.06 7.78 -11.93
C GLY A 179 -1.35 8.58 -12.18
N ALA A 180 -1.30 9.91 -12.07
CA ALA A 180 -2.45 10.77 -12.37
C ALA A 180 -2.92 10.64 -13.82
N TYR A 181 -2.00 10.57 -14.79
CA TYR A 181 -2.37 10.32 -16.20
C TYR A 181 -2.93 8.91 -16.41
N ILE A 182 -2.34 7.89 -15.78
CA ILE A 182 -2.85 6.51 -15.86
C ILE A 182 -4.30 6.44 -15.37
N ILE A 183 -4.60 7.02 -14.20
CA ILE A 183 -5.96 7.05 -13.64
C ILE A 183 -6.91 7.87 -14.53
N THR A 184 -6.46 9.01 -15.05
CA THR A 184 -7.31 9.87 -15.89
C THR A 184 -7.68 9.17 -17.19
N ILE A 185 -6.71 8.55 -17.87
CA ILE A 185 -6.96 7.81 -19.11
C ILE A 185 -7.83 6.59 -18.81
N TYR A 186 -7.56 5.87 -17.72
CA TYR A 186 -8.39 4.74 -17.31
C TYR A 186 -9.85 5.16 -17.05
N GLY A 187 -10.08 6.27 -16.35
CA GLY A 187 -11.42 6.83 -16.12
C GLY A 187 -12.12 7.24 -17.42
N GLY A 188 -11.38 7.82 -18.37
CA GLY A 188 -11.90 8.12 -19.71
C GLY A 188 -12.31 6.84 -20.47
N LEU A 189 -11.50 5.79 -20.40
CA LEU A 189 -11.80 4.50 -21.04
C LEU A 189 -13.00 3.80 -20.40
N LEU A 190 -13.13 3.83 -19.06
CA LEU A 190 -14.31 3.31 -18.37
C LEU A 190 -15.58 4.08 -18.78
N THR A 191 -15.48 5.42 -18.86
CA THR A 191 -16.61 6.26 -19.29
C THR A 191 -17.02 5.91 -20.73
N ALA A 192 -16.05 5.77 -21.64
CA ALA A 192 -16.31 5.39 -23.02
C ALA A 192 -16.87 3.96 -23.14
N TRP A 193 -16.34 3.00 -22.37
CA TRP A 193 -16.82 1.61 -22.34
C TRP A 193 -18.26 1.55 -21.84
N LEU A 194 -18.59 2.22 -20.74
CA LEU A 194 -19.96 2.28 -20.20
C LEU A 194 -20.92 2.94 -21.18
N GLY A 195 -20.53 4.08 -21.77
CA GLY A 195 -21.32 4.77 -22.78
C GLY A 195 -21.60 3.89 -24.01
N ALA A 196 -20.57 3.23 -24.54
CA ALA A 196 -20.72 2.33 -25.68
C ALA A 196 -21.58 1.09 -25.34
N SER A 197 -21.40 0.51 -24.15
CA SER A 197 -22.17 -0.66 -23.70
C SER A 197 -23.65 -0.33 -23.54
N PHE A 198 -24.00 0.76 -22.86
CA PHE A 198 -25.40 1.15 -22.64
C PHE A 198 -26.11 1.67 -23.89
N LEU A 199 -25.38 2.22 -24.86
CA LEU A 199 -25.92 2.64 -26.15
C LEU A 199 -25.99 1.49 -27.17
N GLY A 200 -25.52 0.29 -26.83
CA GLY A 200 -25.57 -0.89 -27.70
C GLY A 200 -24.48 -0.94 -28.79
N TYR A 201 -23.42 -0.13 -28.67
CA TYR A 201 -22.31 -0.10 -29.62
C TYR A 201 -21.26 -1.20 -29.33
N ASN A 202 -21.68 -2.46 -29.38
CA ASN A 202 -20.86 -3.62 -29.00
C ASN A 202 -19.59 -3.78 -29.85
N ASP A 203 -19.60 -3.36 -31.11
CA ASP A 203 -18.41 -3.42 -31.96
C ASP A 203 -17.30 -2.46 -31.51
N VAL A 204 -17.66 -1.34 -30.86
CA VAL A 204 -16.70 -0.37 -30.34
C VAL A 204 -15.97 -0.93 -29.11
N LEU A 205 -16.66 -1.76 -28.30
CA LEU A 205 -16.08 -2.36 -27.09
C LEU A 205 -14.82 -3.18 -27.39
N LYS A 206 -14.79 -3.88 -28.54
CA LYS A 206 -13.64 -4.68 -28.99
C LYS A 206 -12.34 -3.86 -29.12
N TYR A 207 -12.46 -2.55 -29.37
CA TYR A 207 -11.33 -1.64 -29.48
C TYR A 207 -10.99 -0.96 -28.14
N ILE A 208 -11.99 -0.73 -27.29
CA ILE A 208 -11.80 -0.09 -25.97
C ILE A 208 -11.21 -1.08 -24.96
N GLU A 209 -11.70 -2.32 -24.94
CA GLU A 209 -11.35 -3.34 -23.95
C GLU A 209 -9.83 -3.61 -23.85
N PRO A 210 -9.08 -3.86 -24.94
CA PRO A 210 -7.64 -4.11 -24.84
C PRO A 210 -6.88 -2.93 -24.21
N LEU A 211 -7.25 -1.70 -24.58
CA LEU A 211 -6.62 -0.50 -24.04
C LEU A 211 -7.01 -0.29 -22.56
N ALA A 212 -8.27 -0.53 -22.21
CA ALA A 212 -8.76 -0.43 -20.84
C ALA A 212 -8.12 -1.47 -19.92
N ILE A 213 -7.86 -2.70 -20.41
CA ILE A 213 -7.12 -3.73 -19.67
C ILE A 213 -5.70 -3.26 -19.35
N ILE A 214 -4.98 -2.70 -20.32
CA ILE A 214 -3.62 -2.16 -20.12
C ILE A 214 -3.65 -1.08 -19.04
N PHE A 215 -4.57 -0.11 -19.14
CA PHE A 215 -4.66 0.98 -18.17
C PHE A 215 -5.18 0.54 -16.79
N ALA A 216 -6.01 -0.50 -16.71
CA ALA A 216 -6.41 -1.12 -15.45
C ALA A 216 -5.21 -1.81 -14.76
N LEU A 217 -4.40 -2.56 -15.51
CA LEU A 217 -3.17 -3.17 -14.99
C LEU A 217 -2.13 -2.12 -14.58
N LEU A 218 -1.94 -1.08 -15.39
CA LEU A 218 -1.09 0.06 -15.03
C LEU A 218 -1.61 0.74 -13.77
N SER A 219 -2.92 0.95 -13.65
CA SER A 219 -3.57 1.50 -12.46
C SER A 219 -3.27 0.64 -11.23
N ALA A 220 -3.41 -0.68 -11.33
CA ALA A 220 -3.06 -1.61 -10.26
C ALA A 220 -1.60 -1.44 -9.80
N VAL A 221 -0.64 -1.50 -10.72
CA VAL A 221 0.79 -1.61 -10.39
C VAL A 221 1.51 -0.29 -10.12
N TYR A 222 1.06 0.86 -10.65
CA TYR A 222 1.90 2.08 -10.65
C TYR A 222 2.30 2.56 -9.24
N THR A 223 1.49 2.27 -8.23
CA THR A 223 1.77 2.65 -6.83
C THR A 223 3.02 1.95 -6.30
N ALA A 224 3.31 0.72 -6.74
CA ALA A 224 4.55 0.05 -6.36
C ALA A 224 5.78 0.85 -6.83
N PHE A 225 5.74 1.42 -8.03
CA PHE A 225 6.82 2.28 -8.51
C PHE A 225 6.87 3.63 -7.79
N LEU A 226 5.73 4.18 -7.38
CA LEU A 226 5.66 5.37 -6.52
C LEU A 226 6.35 5.12 -5.18
N PHE A 227 6.09 3.96 -4.56
CA PHE A 227 6.73 3.54 -3.32
C PHE A 227 8.22 3.26 -3.51
N ALA A 228 8.62 2.58 -4.57
CA ALA A 228 10.03 2.35 -4.90
C ALA A 228 10.82 3.66 -5.13
N GLN A 229 10.16 4.74 -5.58
CA GLN A 229 10.79 6.06 -5.74
C GLN A 229 11.17 6.69 -4.39
N ALA A 230 10.54 6.30 -3.29
CA ALA A 230 10.87 6.76 -1.93
C ALA A 230 12.09 5.99 -1.38
N LYS A 231 13.27 6.25 -1.96
CA LYS A 231 14.54 5.55 -1.69
C LYS A 231 14.99 5.46 -0.22
N GLY A 232 14.44 6.31 0.66
CA GLY A 232 14.73 6.26 2.10
C GLY A 232 14.00 5.13 2.84
N ARG A 233 12.94 4.57 2.26
CA ARG A 233 12.13 3.50 2.84
C ARG A 233 12.45 2.20 2.13
N ASP A 234 13.24 1.36 2.76
CA ASP A 234 13.90 0.25 2.09
C ASP A 234 12.93 -0.88 1.74
N PHE A 235 11.96 -1.16 2.61
CA PHE A 235 10.92 -2.17 2.39
C PHE A 235 10.06 -1.88 1.15
N TRP A 236 9.78 -0.61 0.85
CA TRP A 236 9.00 -0.20 -0.32
C TRP A 236 9.70 -0.41 -1.66
N GLN A 237 11.00 -0.71 -1.66
CA GLN A 237 11.76 -0.98 -2.88
C GLN A 237 11.71 -2.45 -3.30
N SER A 238 11.02 -3.31 -2.53
CA SER A 238 10.89 -4.71 -2.91
C SER A 238 10.24 -4.85 -4.29
N PRO A 239 10.84 -5.64 -5.20
CA PRO A 239 10.22 -5.98 -6.48
C PRO A 239 8.88 -6.70 -6.32
N MET A 240 8.66 -7.42 -5.21
CA MET A 240 7.42 -8.15 -4.94
C MET A 240 6.23 -7.20 -4.74
N LEU A 241 6.47 -5.94 -4.37
CA LEU A 241 5.40 -4.95 -4.15
C LEU A 241 4.52 -4.76 -5.40
N GLY A 242 5.12 -4.81 -6.60
CA GLY A 242 4.35 -4.75 -7.85
C GLY A 242 3.43 -5.96 -8.02
N VAL A 243 3.94 -7.15 -7.69
CA VAL A 243 3.18 -8.41 -7.75
C VAL A 243 2.03 -8.36 -6.74
N HIS A 244 2.28 -7.96 -5.49
CA HIS A 244 1.26 -7.81 -4.47
C HIS A 244 0.13 -6.86 -4.91
N MET A 245 0.47 -5.71 -5.51
CA MET A 245 -0.54 -4.74 -5.97
C MET A 245 -1.43 -5.29 -7.09
N ILE A 246 -0.86 -6.07 -8.01
CA ILE A 246 -1.64 -6.77 -9.04
C ILE A 246 -2.54 -7.83 -8.38
N LEU A 247 -2.00 -8.62 -7.46
CA LEU A 247 -2.78 -9.65 -6.76
C LEU A 247 -3.90 -9.07 -5.91
N HIS A 248 -3.66 -7.99 -5.18
CA HIS A 248 -4.69 -7.29 -4.41
C HIS A 248 -5.79 -6.76 -5.33
N SER A 249 -5.44 -6.32 -6.54
CA SER A 249 -6.43 -5.90 -7.54
C SER A 249 -7.25 -7.09 -8.05
N LEU A 250 -6.61 -8.20 -8.41
CA LEU A 250 -7.32 -9.42 -8.86
C LEU A 250 -8.22 -10.00 -7.75
N MET A 251 -7.71 -10.12 -6.53
CA MET A 251 -8.47 -10.57 -5.36
C MET A 251 -9.65 -9.62 -5.07
N SER A 252 -9.45 -8.30 -5.18
CA SER A 252 -10.54 -7.33 -5.03
C SER A 252 -11.63 -7.53 -6.09
N GLY A 253 -11.24 -7.73 -7.34
CA GLY A 253 -12.18 -8.00 -8.43
C GLY A 253 -12.98 -9.27 -8.20
N LEU A 254 -12.30 -10.36 -7.83
CA LEU A 254 -12.96 -11.64 -7.51
C LEU A 254 -13.92 -11.47 -6.33
N ALA A 255 -13.51 -10.78 -5.27
CA ALA A 255 -14.36 -10.48 -4.11
C ALA A 255 -15.63 -9.71 -4.48
N VAL A 256 -15.55 -8.73 -5.41
CA VAL A 256 -16.74 -8.04 -5.94
C VAL A 256 -17.74 -9.05 -6.51
N PHE A 257 -17.29 -9.99 -7.34
CA PHE A 257 -18.18 -10.95 -7.99
C PHE A 257 -18.67 -12.07 -7.07
N LEU A 258 -17.88 -12.46 -6.06
CA LEU A 258 -18.36 -13.35 -5.00
C LEU A 258 -19.51 -12.69 -4.22
N ILE A 259 -19.40 -11.40 -3.88
CA ILE A 259 -20.47 -10.67 -3.20
C ILE A 259 -21.66 -10.47 -4.13
N ALA A 260 -21.43 -10.10 -5.39
CA ALA A 260 -22.50 -9.94 -6.38
C ALA A 260 -23.31 -11.23 -6.57
N SER A 261 -22.69 -12.40 -6.38
CA SER A 261 -23.37 -13.68 -6.48
C SER A 261 -24.48 -13.92 -5.45
N LEU A 262 -24.50 -13.13 -4.35
CA LEU A 262 -25.58 -13.16 -3.37
C LEU A 262 -26.88 -12.50 -3.86
N PHE A 263 -26.76 -11.61 -4.85
CA PHE A 263 -27.86 -10.73 -5.28
C PHE A 263 -28.34 -11.01 -6.70
N LEU A 264 -27.61 -11.85 -7.45
CA LEU A 264 -27.94 -12.19 -8.82
C LEU A 264 -28.62 -13.56 -8.86
N ASP A 265 -29.87 -13.58 -9.31
CA ASP A 265 -30.60 -14.82 -9.53
C ASP A 265 -30.11 -15.54 -10.79
N ASN A 266 -30.21 -16.88 -10.81
CA ASN A 266 -29.92 -17.74 -11.97
C ASN A 266 -28.49 -17.61 -12.54
N ILE A 267 -27.49 -17.30 -11.70
CA ILE A 267 -26.10 -17.33 -12.16
C ILE A 267 -25.74 -18.77 -12.56
N ASN A 268 -25.08 -18.89 -13.72
CA ASN A 268 -24.53 -20.16 -14.18
C ASN A 268 -23.61 -20.75 -13.09
N ILE A 269 -23.95 -21.95 -12.61
CA ILE A 269 -23.21 -22.67 -11.56
C ILE A 269 -21.72 -22.81 -11.94
N GLY A 270 -21.42 -23.11 -13.21
CA GLY A 270 -20.05 -23.20 -13.72
C GLY A 270 -19.26 -21.89 -13.61
N LEU A 271 -19.90 -20.73 -13.79
CA LEU A 271 -19.25 -19.43 -13.60
C LEU A 271 -18.87 -19.20 -12.14
N ILE A 272 -19.74 -19.57 -11.19
CA ILE A 272 -19.45 -19.50 -9.75
C ILE A 272 -18.30 -20.43 -9.39
N TRP A 273 -18.29 -21.66 -9.89
CA TRP A 273 -17.15 -22.58 -9.68
C TRP A 273 -15.83 -21.99 -10.18
N ILE A 274 -15.83 -21.38 -11.36
CA ILE A 274 -14.62 -20.73 -11.91
C ILE A 274 -14.20 -19.54 -11.03
N LEU A 275 -15.13 -18.70 -10.59
CA LEU A 275 -14.83 -17.58 -9.69
C LEU A 275 -14.27 -18.06 -8.35
N THR A 276 -14.87 -19.09 -7.76
CA THR A 276 -14.40 -19.71 -6.52
C THR A 276 -13.00 -20.29 -6.69
N ALA A 277 -12.77 -21.08 -7.75
CA ALA A 277 -11.46 -21.66 -8.04
C ALA A 277 -10.38 -20.58 -8.28
N ALA A 278 -10.71 -19.53 -9.04
CA ALA A 278 -9.82 -18.40 -9.27
C ALA A 278 -9.51 -17.64 -7.97
N THR A 279 -10.50 -17.51 -7.07
CA THR A 279 -10.32 -16.88 -5.76
C THR A 279 -9.39 -17.70 -4.87
N ILE A 280 -9.59 -19.02 -4.81
CA ILE A 280 -8.71 -19.94 -4.08
C ILE A 280 -7.28 -19.84 -4.60
N ALA A 281 -7.10 -19.88 -5.93
CA ALA A 281 -5.78 -19.76 -6.55
C ALA A 281 -5.13 -18.39 -6.24
N ALA A 282 -5.89 -17.30 -6.28
CA ALA A 282 -5.40 -15.96 -5.95
C ALA A 282 -4.99 -15.84 -4.48
N ILE A 283 -5.77 -16.40 -3.54
CA ILE A 283 -5.45 -16.43 -2.11
C ILE A 283 -4.16 -17.22 -1.88
N VAL A 284 -4.06 -18.43 -2.44
CA VAL A 284 -2.86 -19.27 -2.29
C VAL A 284 -1.64 -18.56 -2.84
N PHE A 285 -1.74 -17.97 -4.03
CA PHE A 285 -0.62 -17.24 -4.63
C PHE A 285 -0.26 -15.97 -3.85
N HIS A 286 -1.25 -15.27 -3.28
CA HIS A 286 -1.03 -14.15 -2.37
C HIS A 286 -0.28 -14.59 -1.09
N LEU A 287 -0.68 -15.69 -0.46
CA LEU A 287 0.00 -16.23 0.72
C LEU A 287 1.44 -16.69 0.40
N VAL A 288 1.67 -17.31 -0.76
CA VAL A 288 3.02 -17.73 -1.19
C VAL A 288 3.91 -16.52 -1.44
N THR A 289 3.44 -15.53 -2.20
CA THR A 289 4.22 -14.30 -2.46
C THR A 289 4.51 -13.55 -1.16
N LEU A 290 3.55 -13.52 -0.23
CA LEU A 290 3.71 -12.91 1.08
C LEU A 290 4.74 -13.63 1.94
N ALA A 291 4.70 -14.97 1.96
CA ALA A 291 5.71 -15.77 2.66
C ALA A 291 7.10 -15.51 2.08
N ILE A 292 7.24 -15.45 0.75
CA ILE A 292 8.51 -15.12 0.09
C ILE A 292 8.99 -13.73 0.52
N GLU A 293 8.13 -12.70 0.48
CA GLU A 293 8.51 -11.33 0.85
C GLU A 293 8.98 -11.22 2.31
N LEU A 294 8.30 -11.91 3.23
CA LEU A 294 8.61 -11.83 4.67
C LEU A 294 9.75 -12.76 5.11
N THR A 295 10.10 -13.78 4.32
CA THR A 295 11.20 -14.72 4.65
C THR A 295 12.47 -14.45 3.88
N THR A 296 12.39 -13.84 2.70
CA THR A 296 13.57 -13.47 1.92
C THR A 296 14.36 -12.43 2.70
N THR A 297 15.65 -12.70 2.93
CA THR A 297 16.52 -11.79 3.65
C THR A 297 16.63 -10.47 2.87
N HIS A 298 15.94 -9.43 3.33
CA HIS A 298 16.21 -8.08 2.84
C HIS A 298 17.67 -7.73 3.13
N SER A 299 18.33 -6.99 2.25
CA SER A 299 19.75 -6.67 2.41
C SER A 299 20.04 -5.61 3.48
N THR A 300 19.02 -4.95 4.01
CA THR A 300 19.13 -3.79 4.91
C THR A 300 18.47 -4.04 6.25
N GLU A 301 19.13 -3.66 7.35
CA GLU A 301 18.60 -3.75 8.73
C GLU A 301 17.23 -3.09 8.87
N ASP A 302 17.03 -1.93 8.23
CA ASP A 302 15.76 -1.20 8.29
C ASP A 302 14.58 -2.01 7.73
N ALA A 303 14.80 -2.82 6.70
CA ALA A 303 13.77 -3.68 6.14
C ALA A 303 13.48 -4.90 7.04
N HIS A 304 14.50 -5.45 7.72
CA HIS A 304 14.30 -6.48 8.75
C HIS A 304 13.47 -5.95 9.93
N LYS A 305 13.76 -4.73 10.38
CA LYS A 305 12.96 -4.06 11.43
C LYS A 305 11.50 -3.91 11.00
N VAL A 306 11.22 -3.58 9.74
CA VAL A 306 9.84 -3.55 9.21
C VAL A 306 9.17 -4.91 9.29
N VAL A 307 9.84 -5.98 8.85
CA VAL A 307 9.31 -7.34 8.93
C VAL A 307 9.05 -7.76 10.38
N GLU A 308 9.95 -7.44 11.30
CA GLU A 308 9.76 -7.71 12.73
C GLU A 308 8.55 -6.96 13.30
N MET A 309 8.38 -5.68 12.95
CA MET A 309 7.20 -4.88 13.33
C MET A 309 5.89 -5.48 12.81
N ILE A 310 5.91 -6.09 11.62
CA ILE A 310 4.75 -6.75 11.00
C ILE A 310 4.44 -8.08 11.67
N ILE A 311 5.44 -8.93 11.93
CA ILE A 311 5.22 -10.30 12.41
C ILE A 311 5.05 -10.37 13.93
N LYS A 312 5.85 -9.60 14.68
CA LYS A 312 5.94 -9.69 16.15
C LYS A 312 5.67 -8.37 16.87
N GLY A 313 5.85 -7.25 16.20
CA GLY A 313 5.69 -5.92 16.81
C GLY A 313 4.26 -5.38 16.73
N GLN A 314 4.17 -4.05 16.65
CA GLN A 314 2.92 -3.29 16.73
C GLN A 314 1.84 -3.66 15.70
N PHE A 315 2.22 -4.20 14.54
CA PHE A 315 1.26 -4.59 13.48
C PHE A 315 0.91 -6.08 13.51
N SER A 316 1.45 -6.85 14.45
CA SER A 316 1.27 -8.32 14.51
C SER A 316 -0.18 -8.75 14.60
N SER A 317 -1.00 -8.09 15.42
CA SER A 317 -2.43 -8.41 15.54
C SER A 317 -3.18 -8.13 14.23
N ALA A 318 -2.96 -6.97 13.62
CA ALA A 318 -3.54 -6.59 12.33
C ALA A 318 -3.10 -7.54 11.21
N PHE A 319 -1.84 -7.98 11.23
CA PHE A 319 -1.29 -8.91 10.27
C PHE A 319 -1.88 -10.32 10.44
N TRP A 320 -1.71 -10.95 11.60
CA TRP A 320 -2.13 -12.32 11.82
C TRP A 320 -3.65 -12.48 11.85
N PHE A 321 -4.35 -11.65 12.61
CA PHE A 321 -5.80 -11.77 12.72
C PHE A 321 -6.50 -11.16 11.51
N GLY A 322 -6.18 -9.92 11.17
CA GLY A 322 -6.87 -9.17 10.11
C GLY A 322 -6.54 -9.68 8.70
N MET A 323 -5.26 -9.66 8.33
CA MET A 323 -4.85 -10.01 6.97
C MET A 323 -4.81 -11.53 6.76
N ILE A 324 -4.14 -12.30 7.62
CA ILE A 324 -3.95 -13.74 7.42
C ILE A 324 -5.22 -14.53 7.72
N ILE A 325 -5.76 -14.43 8.93
CA ILE A 325 -6.90 -15.26 9.35
C ILE A 325 -8.18 -14.81 8.65
N VAL A 326 -8.61 -13.57 8.87
CA VAL A 326 -9.87 -13.06 8.31
C VAL A 326 -9.76 -12.89 6.80
N GLY A 327 -8.66 -12.33 6.29
CA GLY A 327 -8.51 -12.02 4.88
C GLY A 327 -8.25 -13.20 3.93
N ASN A 328 -7.63 -14.27 4.42
CA ASN A 328 -7.15 -15.36 3.57
C ASN A 328 -7.58 -16.73 4.08
N PHE A 329 -7.27 -17.08 5.33
CA PHE A 329 -7.48 -18.44 5.85
C PHE A 329 -8.96 -18.82 5.98
N ILE A 330 -9.78 -17.97 6.61
CA ILE A 330 -11.23 -18.24 6.77
C ILE A 330 -11.92 -18.31 5.40
N PRO A 331 -11.75 -17.33 4.48
CA PRO A 331 -12.29 -17.41 3.13
C PRO A 331 -11.86 -18.68 2.39
N LEU A 332 -10.58 -19.06 2.49
CA LEU A 332 -10.07 -20.27 1.86
C LEU A 332 -10.77 -21.53 2.38
N VAL A 333 -10.94 -21.66 3.70
CA VAL A 333 -11.64 -22.80 4.30
C VAL A 333 -13.12 -22.80 3.89
N LEU A 334 -13.80 -21.66 3.95
CA LEU A 334 -15.21 -21.53 3.57
C LEU A 334 -15.44 -21.93 2.11
N LEU A 335 -14.61 -21.42 1.18
CA LEU A 335 -14.72 -21.71 -0.24
C LEU A 335 -14.42 -23.17 -0.61
N VAL A 336 -13.67 -23.90 0.22
CA VAL A 336 -13.33 -25.31 -0.01
C VAL A 336 -14.31 -26.28 0.66
N THR A 337 -14.87 -25.90 1.82
CA THR A 337 -15.64 -26.82 2.66
C THR A 337 -17.15 -26.60 2.62
N VAL A 338 -17.60 -25.42 2.19
CA VAL A 338 -19.01 -25.04 2.26
C VAL A 338 -19.54 -24.65 0.88
N ASP A 339 -20.32 -25.56 0.28
CA ASP A 339 -21.03 -25.31 -0.98
C ASP A 339 -22.34 -24.54 -0.72
N ASN A 340 -22.22 -23.26 -0.34
CA ASN A 340 -23.36 -22.36 -0.11
C ASN A 340 -23.07 -20.96 -0.64
N TYR A 341 -24.02 -20.39 -1.40
CA TYR A 341 -23.98 -18.99 -1.89
C TYR A 341 -23.65 -17.98 -0.79
N PHE A 342 -24.23 -18.14 0.41
CA PHE A 342 -23.94 -17.27 1.55
C PHE A 342 -22.47 -17.34 1.99
N ALA A 343 -21.88 -18.54 2.01
CA ALA A 343 -20.47 -18.72 2.38
C ALA A 343 -19.53 -18.12 1.32
N VAL A 344 -19.88 -18.27 0.03
CA VAL A 344 -19.16 -17.67 -1.09
C VAL A 344 -19.16 -16.15 -1.00
N GLY A 345 -20.34 -15.53 -0.81
CA GLY A 345 -20.43 -14.08 -0.68
C GLY A 345 -19.78 -13.52 0.59
N ALA A 346 -19.92 -14.22 1.73
CA ALA A 346 -19.24 -13.84 2.97
C ALA A 346 -17.72 -13.86 2.82
N SER A 347 -17.18 -14.83 2.08
CA SER A 347 -15.76 -14.90 1.76
C SER A 347 -15.26 -13.66 1.01
N GLY A 348 -16.06 -13.12 0.08
CA GLY A 348 -15.74 -11.85 -0.60
C GLY A 348 -15.62 -10.65 0.37
N ILE A 349 -16.52 -10.53 1.34
CA ILE A 349 -16.46 -9.45 2.35
C ILE A 349 -15.20 -9.59 3.22
N MET A 350 -14.89 -10.80 3.65
CA MET A 350 -13.72 -11.11 4.46
C MET A 350 -12.41 -10.81 3.71
N ILE A 351 -12.34 -11.12 2.42
CA ILE A 351 -11.20 -10.76 1.55
C ILE A 351 -11.01 -9.23 1.54
N PHE A 352 -12.07 -8.43 1.43
CA PHE A 352 -11.92 -6.96 1.49
C PHE A 352 -11.40 -6.46 2.82
N ILE A 353 -11.87 -7.03 3.93
CA ILE A 353 -11.36 -6.69 5.27
C ILE A 353 -9.84 -6.99 5.32
N GLY A 354 -9.44 -8.17 4.86
CA GLY A 354 -8.04 -8.59 4.78
C GLY A 354 -7.17 -7.67 3.93
N LEU A 355 -7.64 -7.29 2.74
CA LEU A 355 -6.96 -6.36 1.86
C LEU A 355 -6.86 -4.96 2.47
N GLY A 356 -7.86 -4.52 3.22
CA GLY A 356 -7.81 -3.27 3.99
C GLY A 356 -6.68 -3.27 5.03
N PHE A 357 -6.54 -4.35 5.80
CA PHE A 357 -5.41 -4.53 6.72
C PHE A 357 -4.07 -4.57 5.98
N ALA A 358 -4.00 -5.28 4.84
CA ALA A 358 -2.80 -5.33 4.02
C ALA A 358 -2.36 -3.92 3.57
N GLN A 359 -3.27 -3.11 3.00
CA GLN A 359 -2.93 -1.74 2.59
C GLN A 359 -2.55 -0.85 3.78
N HIS A 360 -3.16 -1.06 4.95
CA HIS A 360 -2.81 -0.30 6.15
C HIS A 360 -1.38 -0.59 6.61
N ILE A 361 -1.02 -1.87 6.71
CA ILE A 361 0.28 -2.32 7.19
C ILE A 361 1.40 -1.92 6.21
N TRP A 362 1.22 -2.18 4.91
CA TRP A 362 2.25 -1.90 3.90
C TRP A 362 2.54 -0.41 3.73
N VAL A 363 1.55 0.45 3.99
CA VAL A 363 1.75 1.90 3.96
C VAL A 363 2.37 2.39 5.26
N LYS A 364 1.91 1.97 6.43
CA LYS A 364 2.38 2.55 7.70
C LYS A 364 3.71 1.99 8.18
N ALA A 365 3.93 0.67 8.11
CA ALA A 365 5.08 0.04 8.76
C ALA A 365 6.45 0.59 8.29
N PRO A 366 6.69 0.80 6.97
CA PRO A 366 7.96 1.36 6.51
C PRO A 366 8.21 2.82 6.94
N GLN A 367 7.14 3.59 7.22
CA GLN A 367 7.25 4.99 7.62
C GLN A 367 7.77 5.18 9.05
N LEU A 368 7.67 4.13 9.88
CA LEU A 368 8.05 4.17 11.29
C LEU A 368 9.55 3.94 11.52
N ILE A 369 10.30 3.55 10.48
CA ILE A 369 11.76 3.50 10.54
C ILE A 369 12.33 4.93 10.67
N PRO A 370 13.27 5.21 11.57
CA PRO A 370 13.88 6.53 11.68
C PRO A 370 14.73 6.85 10.45
N LEU A 371 14.58 8.06 9.91
CA LEU A 371 15.37 8.57 8.78
C LEU A 371 16.42 9.60 9.20
N SER A 372 16.43 10.03 10.44
CA SER A 372 17.45 10.91 11.02
C SER A 372 17.79 10.42 12.42
#